data_AF-A0A438XZ95-F1
#
_entry.id   AF-A0A438XZ95-F1
#
_cell.length_a   1.000
_cell.length_b   1.000
_cell.length_c   1.000
_cell.angle_alpha   90.00
_cell.angle_beta   90.00
_cell.angle_gamma   90.00
#
_symmetry.space_group_name_H-M   'P 1'
#
loop_
_entity.id
_entity.type
_entity.pdbx_description
1 polymer ?
#
loop_
_entity_poly.entity_id
_entity_poly.type
_entity_poly.pdbx_seq_one_letter_code
_entity_poly.pdbx_strand_id
1 'polypeptide(L)'
;WLYPDMVGVRFLHAEWSNENLIAFSKKFDTLPVKLVSFELKKEISVHNCRECYFQAISNSSWANEGYLVGRHIDTHNPQLMDLLKRLHASFGIGVIDLRTDEDKSAILLNAKYKEKIDYTVALELSDKNPKFSGFLKSVVDYDPDFPNRYKDEFDEVKKKEELYPNPSFSF
;
A
#
# COMPACT_ATOMS: atom_id res chain seq x y z
N TRP A 1 15.90 8.98 1.99
CA TRP A 1 14.45 8.73 2.08
C TRP A 1 14.29 7.24 1.81
N LEU A 2 14.24 6.43 2.87
CA LEU A 2 14.26 4.97 2.77
C LEU A 2 13.31 4.36 3.82
N TYR A 3 12.08 4.88 3.88
CA TYR A 3 11.06 4.35 4.78
C TYR A 3 9.70 4.62 4.16
N PRO A 4 8.99 3.61 3.64
CA PRO A 4 7.59 3.79 3.30
C PRO A 4 6.78 4.06 4.57
N ASP A 5 5.72 4.84 4.44
CA ASP A 5 4.84 5.16 5.57
C ASP A 5 4.02 3.94 5.99
N MET A 6 3.62 3.10 5.02
CA MET A 6 2.83 1.90 5.26
C MET A 6 3.13 0.83 4.21
N VAL A 7 3.11 -0.43 4.63
CA VAL A 7 3.26 -1.60 3.75
C VAL A 7 2.11 -2.56 4.01
N GLY A 8 1.56 -3.13 2.94
CA GLY A 8 0.53 -4.16 3.00
C GLY A 8 0.92 -5.38 2.18
N VAL A 9 0.25 -6.49 2.47
CA VAL A 9 0.34 -7.74 1.70
C VAL A 9 -1.06 -8.16 1.27
N ARG A 10 -1.18 -8.65 0.04
CA ARG A 10 -2.38 -9.35 -0.45
C ARG A 10 -2.01 -10.79 -0.75
N PHE A 11 -2.64 -11.72 -0.04
CA PHE A 11 -2.47 -13.16 -0.23
C PHE A 11 -3.42 -13.64 -1.33
N LEU A 12 -2.93 -13.74 -2.57
CA LEU A 12 -3.78 -14.03 -3.74
C LEU A 12 -4.35 -15.45 -3.73
N HIS A 13 -3.69 -16.39 -3.03
CA HIS A 13 -4.16 -17.77 -2.91
C HIS A 13 -5.42 -17.90 -2.05
N ALA A 14 -5.63 -16.99 -1.09
CA ALA A 14 -6.84 -16.97 -0.25
C ALA A 14 -8.10 -16.58 -1.04
N GLU A 15 -7.93 -16.04 -2.24
CA GLU A 15 -9.01 -15.69 -3.15
C GLU A 15 -9.37 -16.84 -4.12
N TRP A 16 -8.61 -17.93 -4.09
CA TRP A 16 -8.85 -19.09 -4.95
C TRP A 16 -9.80 -20.07 -4.27
N SER A 17 -10.79 -20.56 -5.00
CA SER A 17 -11.71 -21.61 -4.53
C SER A 17 -11.23 -23.03 -4.88
N ASN A 18 -10.09 -23.20 -5.54
CA ASN A 18 -9.59 -24.49 -6.03
C ASN A 18 -8.48 -25.05 -5.11
N GLU A 19 -8.84 -26.04 -4.29
CA GLU A 19 -7.96 -26.69 -3.32
C GLU A 19 -6.71 -27.31 -3.96
N ASN A 20 -6.82 -27.91 -5.16
CA ASN A 20 -5.67 -28.50 -5.86
C ASN A 20 -4.66 -27.44 -6.32
N LEU A 21 -5.15 -26.28 -6.74
CA LEU A 21 -4.30 -25.16 -7.15
C LEU A 21 -3.60 -24.52 -5.94
N ILE A 22 -4.29 -24.41 -4.81
CA ILE A 22 -3.71 -23.97 -3.54
C ILE A 22 -2.63 -24.96 -3.09
N ALA A 23 -2.92 -26.26 -3.09
CA ALA A 23 -1.96 -27.30 -2.70
C ALA A 23 -0.73 -27.34 -3.63
N PHE A 24 -0.93 -27.16 -4.94
CA PHE A 24 0.16 -27.03 -5.90
C PHE A 24 1.04 -25.82 -5.59
N SER A 25 0.44 -24.65 -5.38
CA SER A 25 1.15 -23.42 -5.03
C SER A 25 1.96 -23.55 -3.72
N LYS A 26 1.34 -24.10 -2.66
CA LYS A 26 2.02 -24.42 -1.38
C LYS A 26 3.20 -25.38 -1.57
N LYS A 27 3.11 -26.33 -2.52
CA LYS A 27 4.14 -27.35 -2.75
C LYS A 27 5.32 -26.88 -3.61
N PHE A 28 5.09 -25.92 -4.51
CA PHE A 28 6.10 -25.42 -5.45
C PHE A 28 6.57 -23.97 -5.15
N ASP A 29 6.29 -23.49 -3.94
CA ASP A 29 6.95 -22.36 -3.27
C ASP A 29 6.76 -20.95 -3.86
N THR A 30 5.76 -20.77 -4.71
CA THR A 30 5.33 -19.43 -5.13
C THR A 30 4.03 -19.08 -4.43
N LEU A 31 4.08 -18.81 -3.11
CA LEU A 31 2.97 -18.15 -2.44
C LEU A 31 2.70 -16.86 -3.22
N PRO A 32 1.56 -16.74 -3.93
CA PRO A 32 1.31 -15.61 -4.79
C PRO A 32 0.88 -14.47 -3.87
N VAL A 33 1.88 -13.77 -3.33
CA VAL A 33 1.70 -12.60 -2.49
C VAL A 33 2.00 -11.37 -3.32
N LYS A 34 1.23 -10.32 -3.08
CA LYS A 34 1.50 -9.00 -3.63
C LYS A 34 1.82 -8.07 -2.48
N LEU A 35 3.02 -7.51 -2.47
CA LEU A 35 3.42 -6.45 -1.54
C LEU A 35 3.03 -5.10 -2.13
N VAL A 36 2.42 -4.27 -1.29
CA VAL A 36 1.98 -2.92 -1.64
C VAL A 36 2.62 -1.94 -0.68
N SER A 37 3.21 -0.86 -1.20
CA SER A 37 3.87 0.17 -0.41
C SER A 37 3.21 1.52 -0.63
N PHE A 38 2.99 2.27 0.45
CA PHE A 38 2.26 3.53 0.43
C PHE A 38 3.11 4.66 0.99
N GLU A 39 3.11 5.77 0.27
CA GLU A 39 3.64 7.07 0.72
C GLU A 39 2.45 8.00 0.97
N LEU A 40 2.24 8.41 2.22
CA LEU A 40 1.08 9.17 2.67
C LEU A 40 1.39 10.68 2.68
N LYS A 41 0.45 11.49 2.19
CA LYS A 41 0.49 12.95 2.24
C LYS A 41 -0.83 13.53 2.72
N LYS A 42 -0.73 14.57 3.56
CA LYS A 42 -1.91 15.33 4.01
C LYS A 42 -2.57 16.06 2.83
N GLU A 43 -1.76 16.68 1.98
CA GLU A 43 -2.25 17.46 0.84
C GLU A 43 -1.32 17.31 -0.36
N ILE A 44 -1.90 17.18 -1.55
CA ILE A 44 -1.21 17.17 -2.83
C ILE A 44 -1.84 18.23 -3.73
N SER A 45 -1.03 19.20 -4.11
CA SER A 45 -1.38 20.32 -4.99
C SER A 45 -0.37 20.44 -6.14
N VAL A 46 -0.63 21.32 -7.10
CA VAL A 46 0.29 21.55 -8.24
C VAL A 46 1.70 21.94 -7.76
N HIS A 47 1.81 22.61 -6.62
CA HIS A 47 3.07 23.15 -6.10
C HIS A 47 3.98 22.07 -5.49
N ASN A 48 3.42 21.06 -4.83
CA ASN A 48 4.19 20.01 -4.16
C ASN A 48 4.11 18.64 -4.86
N CYS A 49 3.25 18.47 -5.86
CA CYS A 49 2.98 17.19 -6.51
C CYS A 49 4.26 16.46 -6.97
N ARG A 50 5.21 17.16 -7.60
CA ARG A 50 6.48 16.54 -8.02
C ARG A 50 7.27 16.02 -6.84
N GLU A 51 7.43 16.83 -5.81
CA GLU A 51 8.18 16.47 -4.60
C GLU A 51 7.56 15.24 -3.94
N CYS A 52 6.25 15.27 -3.67
CA CYS A 52 5.53 14.14 -3.09
C CYS A 52 5.64 12.88 -3.94
N TYR A 53 5.57 13.02 -5.27
CA TYR A 53 5.66 11.89 -6.18
C TYR A 53 7.07 11.28 -6.20
N PHE A 54 8.13 12.10 -6.20
CA PHE A 54 9.51 11.60 -6.12
C PHE A 54 9.83 10.96 -4.77
N GLN A 55 9.24 11.44 -3.68
CA GLN A 55 9.29 10.74 -2.38
C GLN A 55 8.65 9.35 -2.48
N ALA A 56 7.46 9.25 -3.09
CA ALA A 56 6.80 7.96 -3.31
C ALA A 56 7.61 7.01 -4.21
N ILE A 57 8.28 7.53 -5.24
CA ILE A 57 9.23 6.74 -6.04
C ILE A 57 10.33 6.19 -5.15
N SER A 58 10.99 7.05 -4.36
CA SER A 58 12.12 6.66 -3.50
C SER A 58 11.73 5.61 -2.46
N ASN A 59 10.56 5.76 -1.84
CA ASN A 59 10.17 4.96 -0.68
C ASN A 59 9.34 3.71 -1.04
N SER A 60 8.64 3.72 -2.18
CA SER A 60 7.62 2.69 -2.49
C SER A 60 7.84 1.95 -3.81
N SER A 61 8.85 2.31 -4.62
CA SER A 61 9.11 1.62 -5.89
C SER A 61 9.63 0.19 -5.72
N TRP A 62 10.07 -0.21 -4.53
CA TRP A 62 10.60 -1.57 -4.30
C TRP A 62 9.50 -2.65 -4.32
N ALA A 63 8.25 -2.30 -3.99
CA ALA A 63 7.15 -3.23 -3.88
C ALA A 63 6.56 -3.63 -5.25
N ASN A 64 5.66 -4.63 -5.26
CA ASN A 64 4.95 -5.00 -6.49
C ASN A 64 4.07 -3.85 -6.99
N GLU A 65 3.48 -3.10 -6.07
CA GLU A 65 2.73 -1.88 -6.34
C GLU A 65 3.11 -0.78 -5.33
N GLY A 66 3.51 0.38 -5.83
CA GLY A 66 3.78 1.56 -5.02
C GLY A 66 2.73 2.64 -5.26
N TYR A 67 2.20 3.23 -4.19
CA TYR A 67 1.18 4.27 -4.25
C TYR A 67 1.61 5.55 -3.52
N LEU A 68 1.32 6.69 -4.17
CA LEU A 68 1.21 7.98 -3.50
C LEU A 68 -0.25 8.14 -3.03
N VAL A 69 -0.46 8.37 -1.74
CA VAL A 69 -1.78 8.51 -1.14
C VAL A 69 -1.93 9.92 -0.61
N GLY A 70 -2.97 10.63 -1.04
CA GLY A 70 -3.26 11.97 -0.56
C GLY A 70 -4.60 12.03 0.16
N ARG A 71 -4.64 12.65 1.34
CA ARG A 71 -5.91 12.94 2.04
C ARG A 71 -6.68 14.09 1.37
N HIS A 72 -5.97 15.11 0.91
CA HIS A 72 -6.52 16.25 0.19
C HIS A 72 -5.85 16.37 -1.17
N ILE A 73 -6.49 15.79 -2.19
CA ILE A 73 -6.12 15.99 -3.59
C ILE A 73 -7.22 16.81 -4.25
N ASP A 74 -6.85 17.95 -4.86
CA ASP A 74 -7.78 18.74 -5.67
C ASP A 74 -7.96 18.09 -7.04
N THR A 75 -8.82 17.07 -7.08
CA THR A 75 -9.10 16.27 -8.28
C THR A 75 -9.79 17.06 -9.39
N HIS A 76 -10.33 18.25 -9.09
CA HIS A 76 -10.94 19.14 -10.08
C HIS A 76 -9.93 20.05 -10.76
N ASN A 77 -8.69 20.13 -10.27
CA ASN A 77 -7.64 20.92 -10.88
C ASN A 77 -7.00 20.17 -12.08
N PRO A 78 -7.24 20.61 -13.33
CA PRO A 78 -6.75 19.88 -14.50
C PRO A 78 -5.22 19.86 -14.58
N GLN A 79 -4.53 20.92 -14.13
CA GLN A 79 -3.07 20.98 -14.17
C GLN A 79 -2.43 19.95 -13.23
N LEU A 80 -3.01 19.75 -12.04
CA LEU A 80 -2.58 18.73 -11.09
C LEU A 80 -2.80 17.33 -11.67
N MET A 81 -4.00 17.07 -12.18
CA MET A 81 -4.35 15.75 -12.72
C MET A 81 -3.49 15.38 -13.93
N ASP A 82 -3.20 16.33 -14.82
CA ASP A 82 -2.32 16.11 -15.96
C ASP A 82 -0.87 15.87 -15.53
N LEU A 83 -0.39 16.58 -14.50
CA LEU A 83 0.93 16.34 -13.93
C LEU A 83 1.03 14.93 -13.32
N LEU A 84 0.06 14.51 -12.51
CA LEU A 84 -0.01 13.16 -11.93
C LEU A 84 -0.05 12.08 -13.01
N LYS A 85 -0.86 12.25 -14.06
CA LYS A 85 -0.93 11.32 -15.20
C LYS A 85 0.41 11.18 -15.91
N ARG A 86 1.13 12.29 -16.17
CA ARG A 86 2.46 12.23 -16.81
C ARG A 86 3.50 11.55 -15.94
N LEU A 87 3.51 11.85 -14.63
CA LEU A 87 4.41 11.20 -13.67
C LEU A 87 4.11 9.69 -13.58
N HIS A 88 2.84 9.32 -13.48
CA HIS A 88 2.38 7.92 -13.52
C HIS A 88 2.77 7.19 -14.80
N ALA A 89 2.56 7.81 -15.96
CA ALA A 89 2.97 7.22 -17.24
C ALA A 89 4.48 6.95 -17.28
N SER A 90 5.29 7.82 -16.68
CA SER A 90 6.75 7.74 -16.68
C SER A 90 7.29 6.73 -15.65
N PHE A 91 6.76 6.72 -14.43
CA PHE A 91 7.37 6.04 -13.28
C PHE A 91 6.52 4.92 -12.68
N GLY A 92 5.21 4.90 -12.94
CA GLY A 92 4.32 3.82 -12.57
C GLY A 92 3.84 3.79 -11.11
N ILE A 93 4.16 4.79 -10.29
CA ILE A 93 3.53 4.93 -8.97
C ILE A 93 2.05 5.26 -9.17
N GLY A 94 1.18 4.50 -8.49
CA GLY A 94 -0.26 4.72 -8.46
C GLY A 94 -0.63 5.91 -7.57
N VAL A 95 -1.86 6.38 -7.67
CA VAL A 95 -2.37 7.50 -6.87
C VAL A 95 -3.70 7.14 -6.25
N ILE A 96 -3.81 7.31 -4.93
CA ILE A 96 -5.03 7.08 -4.16
C ILE A 96 -5.47 8.41 -3.55
N ASP A 97 -6.73 8.76 -3.79
CA ASP A 97 -7.44 9.83 -3.09
C ASP A 97 -8.12 9.23 -1.87
N LEU A 98 -7.54 9.46 -0.69
CA LEU A 98 -8.04 8.95 0.57
C LEU A 98 -9.02 9.96 1.19
N ARG A 99 -10.23 9.53 1.48
CA ARG A 99 -11.27 10.35 2.10
C ARG A 99 -11.57 9.88 3.52
N THR A 100 -11.98 10.78 4.41
CA THR A 100 -12.45 10.42 5.77
C THR A 100 -13.73 9.59 5.73
N ASP A 101 -14.46 9.68 4.63
CA ASP A 101 -15.57 8.81 4.29
C ASP A 101 -15.00 7.71 3.39
N GLU A 102 -14.80 6.51 3.95
CA GLU A 102 -14.06 5.42 3.30
C GLU A 102 -14.64 5.08 1.93
N ASP A 103 -15.97 5.05 1.80
CA ASP A 103 -16.71 4.78 0.57
C ASP A 103 -16.46 5.82 -0.55
N LYS A 104 -15.91 6.99 -0.19
CA LYS A 104 -15.55 8.06 -1.14
C LYS A 104 -14.08 8.03 -1.53
N SER A 105 -13.28 7.15 -0.94
CA SER A 105 -11.88 6.99 -1.35
C SER A 105 -11.82 6.33 -2.72
N ALA A 106 -10.86 6.73 -3.55
CA ALA A 106 -10.75 6.23 -4.90
C ALA A 106 -9.29 6.04 -5.33
N ILE A 107 -9.04 4.96 -6.07
CA ILE A 107 -7.79 4.81 -6.82
C ILE A 107 -7.93 5.68 -8.07
N LEU A 108 -7.23 6.81 -8.10
CA LEU A 108 -7.22 7.72 -9.26
C LEU A 108 -6.39 7.15 -10.42
N LEU A 109 -5.28 6.50 -10.09
CA LEU A 109 -4.36 5.87 -11.03
C LEU A 109 -3.87 4.56 -10.42
N ASN A 110 -4.13 3.42 -11.08
CA ASN A 110 -3.62 2.12 -10.63
C ASN A 110 -2.10 2.08 -10.75
N ALA A 111 -1.39 1.56 -9.75
CA ALA A 111 0.06 1.40 -9.84
C ALA A 111 0.41 0.41 -10.96
N LYS A 112 1.55 0.63 -11.62
CA LYS A 112 2.09 -0.37 -12.56
C LYS A 112 2.64 -1.54 -11.76
N TYR A 113 2.05 -2.71 -11.95
CA TYR A 113 2.47 -3.93 -11.30
C TYR A 113 3.89 -4.34 -11.70
N LYS A 114 4.70 -4.73 -10.72
CA LYS A 114 5.99 -5.38 -10.89
C LYS A 114 5.89 -6.82 -10.42
N GLU A 115 6.28 -7.76 -11.29
CA GLU A 115 6.28 -9.18 -10.93
C GLU A 115 7.28 -9.49 -9.80
N LYS A 116 8.45 -8.85 -9.84
CA LYS A 116 9.49 -8.99 -8.83
C LYS A 116 9.62 -7.70 -8.03
N ILE A 117 9.72 -7.84 -6.72
CA ILE A 117 10.11 -6.75 -5.84
C ILE A 117 11.62 -6.46 -5.99
N ASP A 118 12.04 -5.27 -5.56
CA ASP A 118 13.45 -4.96 -5.40
C ASP A 118 13.97 -5.56 -4.09
N TYR A 119 14.59 -6.74 -4.18
CA TYR A 119 15.15 -7.44 -3.03
C TYR A 119 16.29 -6.68 -2.35
N THR A 120 17.01 -5.81 -3.07
CA THR A 120 18.11 -5.04 -2.49
C THR A 120 17.55 -4.00 -1.52
N VAL A 121 16.53 -3.27 -1.96
CA VAL A 121 15.84 -2.28 -1.12
C VAL A 121 15.08 -2.97 0.02
N ALA A 122 14.42 -4.11 -0.24
CA ALA A 122 13.72 -4.86 0.80
C ALA A 122 14.68 -5.37 1.89
N LEU A 123 15.88 -5.84 1.52
CA LEU A 123 16.91 -6.25 2.46
C LEU A 123 17.37 -5.06 3.32
N GLU A 124 17.70 -3.94 2.67
CA GLU A 124 18.12 -2.73 3.38
C GLU A 124 17.04 -2.20 4.34
N LEU A 125 15.76 -2.25 3.93
CA LEU A 125 14.61 -1.91 4.77
C LEU A 125 14.48 -2.87 5.96
N SER A 126 14.66 -4.18 5.75
CA SER A 126 14.59 -5.18 6.82
C SER A 126 15.69 -4.97 7.86
N ASP A 127 16.91 -4.67 7.42
CA ASP A 127 18.05 -4.42 8.31
C ASP A 127 17.85 -3.16 9.17
N LYS A 128 17.16 -2.15 8.62
CA LYS A 128 16.97 -0.85 9.26
C LYS A 128 15.69 -0.71 10.06
N ASN A 129 14.66 -1.52 9.79
CA ASN A 129 13.36 -1.43 10.43
C ASN A 129 12.90 -2.79 10.97
N PRO A 130 13.06 -3.04 12.29
CA PRO A 130 12.64 -4.30 12.91
C PRO A 130 11.16 -4.63 12.72
N LYS A 131 10.28 -3.62 12.62
CA LYS A 131 8.85 -3.86 12.33
C LYS A 131 8.65 -4.40 10.92
N PHE A 132 9.39 -3.90 9.94
CA PHE A 132 9.33 -4.40 8.58
C PHE A 132 9.93 -5.82 8.46
N SER A 133 11.02 -6.10 9.17
CA SER A 133 11.55 -7.46 9.29
C SER A 133 10.53 -8.43 9.90
N GLY A 134 9.85 -8.00 10.98
CA GLY A 134 8.74 -8.73 11.60
C GLY A 134 7.58 -8.96 10.63
N PHE A 135 7.18 -7.92 9.87
CA PHE A 135 6.16 -8.04 8.83
C PHE A 135 6.53 -9.11 7.79
N LEU A 136 7.75 -9.13 7.27
CA LEU A 136 8.19 -10.15 6.31
C LEU A 136 8.09 -11.56 6.91
N LYS A 137 8.46 -11.72 8.18
CA LYS A 137 8.29 -12.99 8.90
C LYS A 137 6.81 -13.39 8.99
N SER A 138 5.93 -12.47 9.39
CA SER A 138 4.48 -12.72 9.44
C SER A 138 3.90 -13.07 8.06
N VAL A 139 4.40 -12.48 6.97
CA VAL A 139 4.00 -12.84 5.60
C VAL A 139 4.42 -14.27 5.25
N VAL A 140 5.63 -14.69 5.62
CA VAL A 140 6.12 -16.05 5.40
C VAL A 140 5.35 -17.07 6.23
N ASP A 141 5.10 -16.74 7.49
CA ASP A 141 4.46 -17.64 8.45
C ASP A 141 2.92 -17.70 8.25
N TYR A 142 2.31 -16.78 7.49
CA TYR A 142 0.86 -16.68 7.34
C TYR A 142 0.21 -17.96 6.83
N ASP A 143 -0.76 -18.47 7.60
CA ASP A 143 -1.58 -19.61 7.23
C ASP A 143 -3.07 -19.20 7.13
N PRO A 144 -3.70 -19.28 5.94
CA PRO A 144 -5.11 -18.95 5.76
C PRO A 144 -6.06 -19.88 6.53
N ASP A 145 -5.61 -21.06 6.96
CA ASP A 145 -6.41 -21.98 7.78
C ASP A 145 -6.47 -21.50 9.26
N PHE A 146 -5.53 -20.65 9.67
CA PHE A 146 -5.43 -20.11 11.03
C PHE A 146 -5.29 -18.57 11.07
N PRO A 147 -6.18 -17.80 10.41
CA PRO A 147 -5.99 -16.37 10.22
C PRO A 147 -6.02 -15.60 11.55
N ASN A 148 -6.73 -16.12 12.55
CA ASN A 148 -6.81 -15.53 13.90
C ASN A 148 -5.45 -15.48 14.61
N ARG A 149 -4.52 -16.38 14.28
CA ARG A 149 -3.19 -16.46 14.91
C ARG A 149 -2.34 -15.21 14.63
N TYR A 150 -2.59 -14.54 13.51
CA TYR A 150 -1.78 -13.45 12.98
C TYR A 150 -2.47 -12.08 13.14
N LYS A 151 -3.67 -12.02 13.72
CA LYS A 151 -4.43 -10.77 13.88
C LYS A 151 -3.64 -9.68 14.61
N ASP A 152 -2.88 -10.08 15.63
CA ASP A 152 -2.09 -9.16 16.45
C ASP A 152 -0.70 -8.85 15.84
N GLU A 153 -0.37 -9.47 14.70
CA GLU A 153 0.89 -9.25 13.98
C GLU A 153 0.78 -8.18 12.89
N PHE A 154 -0.45 -7.79 12.52
CA PHE A 154 -0.76 -6.68 11.63
C PHE A 154 -1.42 -5.53 12.40
N ASP A 155 -1.39 -4.33 11.80
CA ASP A 155 -2.05 -3.17 12.40
C ASP A 155 -3.57 -3.39 12.50
N GLU A 156 -4.15 -3.06 13.66
CA GLU A 156 -5.59 -3.20 13.90
C GLU A 156 -6.40 -2.27 13.00
N VAL A 157 -7.44 -2.81 12.36
CA VAL A 157 -8.43 -2.02 11.62
C VAL A 157 -9.45 -1.46 12.61
N LYS A 158 -9.26 -0.19 12.97
CA LYS A 158 -10.16 0.54 13.86
C LYS A 158 -11.51 0.77 13.21
N LYS A 159 -12.58 0.71 14.02
CA LYS A 159 -13.91 1.12 13.57
C LYS A 159 -14.01 2.64 13.47
N LYS A 160 -14.96 3.14 12.68
CA LYS A 160 -15.18 4.57 12.47
C LYS A 160 -15.35 5.34 13.79
N GLU A 161 -16.04 4.74 14.76
CA GLU A 161 -16.29 5.33 16.08
C GLU A 161 -15.00 5.48 16.91
N GLU A 162 -14.03 4.59 16.72
CA GLU A 162 -12.72 4.61 17.40
C GLU A 162 -11.76 5.61 16.75
N LEU A 163 -11.95 5.89 15.46
CA LEU A 163 -11.18 6.88 14.71
C LEU A 163 -11.61 8.32 15.03
N TYR A 164 -12.89 8.54 15.34
CA TYR A 164 -13.48 9.85 15.65
C TYR A 164 -14.25 9.81 16.98
N PRO A 165 -13.57 9.69 18.14
CA PRO A 165 -14.23 9.49 19.43
C PRO A 165 -15.12 10.66 19.90
N ASN A 166 -15.12 11.81 19.21
CA ASN A 166 -16.00 12.96 19.49
C ASN A 166 -16.59 13.54 18.19
N PRO A 167 -17.88 13.30 17.88
CA PRO A 167 -18.58 14.00 16.80
C PRO A 167 -19.11 15.39 17.21
N SER A 168 -18.96 15.80 18.48
CA SER A 168 -19.50 17.06 18.98
C SER A 168 -18.60 18.24 18.57
N PHE A 169 -18.90 18.84 17.42
CA PHE A 169 -19.05 20.30 17.24
C PHE A 169 -19.69 20.55 15.87
N SER A 170 -21.00 20.38 15.80
CA SER A 170 -21.83 21.07 14.81
C SER A 170 -22.07 22.49 15.31
N PHE A 171 -21.43 23.48 14.67
CA PHE A 171 -21.85 24.88 14.68
C PHE A 171 -22.64 25.18 13.40
#